data_AF-A0A6J7E171-F1
#
_entry.id   AF-A0A6J7E171-F1
#
_cell.length_a   1.000
_cell.length_b   1.000
_cell.length_c   1.000
_cell.angle_alpha   90.00
_cell.angle_beta   90.00
_cell.angle_gamma   90.00
#
_symmetry.space_group_name_H-M   'P 1'
#
loop_
_entity.id
_entity.type
_entity.pdbx_description
1 polymer ?
#
loop_
_entity_poly.entity_id
_entity_poly.type
_entity_poly.pdbx_seq_one_letter_code
_entity_poly.pdbx_strand_id
1 'polypeptide(L)'
;MKFLVGILIGALTGILAVLIHAWGFPLGILIAVSGSYVVTYLLGQYFGSRIAKIGFAIGWLSIILRASLFGNSDELLVSNNLAGNLLLTLGFLIVLIGIGARV
;
A
#
# COMPACT_ATOMS: atom_id res chain seq x y z
N MET A 1 9.40 -14.88 11.11
CA MET A 1 10.21 -13.72 10.66
C MET A 1 9.70 -13.11 9.36
N LYS A 2 9.62 -13.87 8.25
CA LYS A 2 9.17 -13.37 6.92
C LYS A 2 7.85 -12.58 6.95
N PHE A 3 6.87 -13.07 7.71
CA PHE A 3 5.59 -12.38 7.92
C PHE A 3 5.75 -10.99 8.54
N LEU A 4 6.52 -10.90 9.64
CA LEU A 4 6.75 -9.67 10.38
C LEU A 4 7.54 -8.65 9.55
N VAL A 5 8.56 -9.12 8.81
CA VAL A 5 9.29 -8.29 7.85
C VAL A 5 8.34 -7.78 6.76
N GLY A 6 7.44 -8.64 6.27
CA GLY A 6 6.39 -8.24 5.35
C GLY A 6 5.54 -7.10 5.91
N ILE A 7 5.03 -7.22 7.14
CA ILE A 7 4.26 -6.15 7.80
C ILE A 7 5.04 -4.83 7.82
N LEU A 8 6.30 -4.85 8.23
CA LEU A 8 7.12 -3.64 8.32
C LEU A 8 7.34 -2.99 6.94
N ILE A 9 7.68 -3.79 5.93
CA ILE A 9 7.85 -3.31 4.53
C ILE A 9 6.52 -2.77 4.01
N GLY A 10 5.41 -3.46 4.30
CA GLY A 10 4.05 -3.06 3.93
C GLY A 10 3.65 -1.73 4.53
N ALA A 11 3.86 -1.56 5.83
CA ALA A 11 3.58 -0.31 6.54
C ALA A 11 4.42 0.84 5.97
N LEU A 12 5.73 0.65 5.80
CA LEU A 12 6.60 1.67 5.20
C LEU A 12 6.14 2.06 3.79
N THR A 13 5.79 1.06 2.97
CA THR A 13 5.28 1.31 1.60
C THR A 13 3.94 2.02 1.63
N GLY A 14 3.05 1.67 2.56
CA GLY A 14 1.78 2.37 2.79
C GLY A 14 1.98 3.84 3.17
N ILE A 15 2.95 4.14 4.04
CA ILE A 15 3.28 5.53 4.42
C ILE A 15 3.73 6.30 3.18
N LEU A 16 4.65 5.75 2.39
CA LEU A 16 5.13 6.38 1.16
C LEU A 16 4.01 6.58 0.14
N ALA A 17 3.11 5.60 0.01
CA ALA A 17 1.94 5.70 -0.86
C ALA A 17 1.01 6.85 -0.43
N VAL A 18 0.72 6.98 0.87
CA VAL A 18 -0.08 8.10 1.41
C VAL A 18 0.61 9.43 1.16
N LEU A 19 1.92 9.53 1.30
CA LEU A 19 2.62 10.81 1.08
C LEU A 19 2.61 11.22 -0.40
N ILE A 20 2.77 10.26 -1.32
CA ILE A 20 2.95 10.58 -2.75
C ILE A 20 1.65 10.63 -3.54
N HIS A 21 0.55 10.01 -3.09
CA HIS A 21 -0.65 9.85 -3.93
C HIS A 21 -1.28 11.18 -4.40
N ALA A 22 -1.17 12.23 -3.58
CA ALA A 22 -1.71 13.55 -3.89
C ALA A 22 -0.75 14.41 -4.72
N TRP A 23 0.49 13.96 -4.95
CA TRP A 23 1.48 14.72 -5.70
C TRP A 23 1.18 14.69 -7.20
N GLY A 24 0.90 15.87 -7.78
CA GLY A 24 0.84 16.06 -9.23
C GLY A 24 -0.07 15.08 -9.96
N PHE A 25 -1.38 15.09 -9.66
CA PHE A 25 -2.35 14.17 -10.28
C PHE A 25 -2.24 14.20 -11.82
N PRO A 26 -2.11 13.05 -12.50
CA PRO A 26 -2.28 11.67 -12.00
C PRO A 26 -0.99 10.93 -11.59
N LEU A 27 0.18 11.58 -11.63
CA LEU A 27 1.47 10.90 -11.46
C LEU A 27 1.64 10.27 -10.07
N GLY A 28 1.28 10.99 -9.00
CA GLY A 28 1.40 10.51 -7.64
C GLY A 28 0.66 9.21 -7.38
N ILE A 29 -0.59 9.11 -7.85
CA ILE A 29 -1.39 7.89 -7.68
C ILE A 29 -0.85 6.73 -8.51
N LEU A 30 -0.36 6.98 -9.74
CA LEU A 30 0.26 5.95 -10.56
C LEU A 30 1.50 5.37 -9.88
N ILE A 31 2.35 6.22 -9.29
CA ILE A 31 3.54 5.80 -8.56
C ILE A 31 3.15 5.03 -7.29
N ALA A 32 2.16 5.52 -6.53
CA ALA A 32 1.71 4.87 -5.29
C ALA A 32 1.17 3.44 -5.56
N VAL A 33 0.32 3.28 -6.58
CA VAL A 33 -0.30 1.99 -6.93
C VAL A 33 0.73 1.04 -7.54
N SER A 34 1.48 1.47 -8.56
CA SER A 34 2.49 0.62 -9.20
C SER A 34 3.61 0.23 -8.24
N GLY A 35 4.07 1.17 -7.40
CA GLY A 35 5.06 0.91 -6.37
C GLY A 35 4.59 -0.12 -5.35
N SER A 36 3.35 -0.02 -4.88
CA SER A 36 2.77 -1.00 -3.95
C SER A 36 2.75 -2.42 -4.55
N TYR A 37 2.44 -2.54 -5.84
CA TYR A 37 2.53 -3.82 -6.55
C TYR A 37 3.96 -4.34 -6.65
N VAL A 38 4.88 -3.50 -7.13
CA VAL A 38 6.28 -3.89 -7.35
C VAL A 38 6.91 -4.38 -6.06
N VAL A 39 6.72 -3.67 -4.94
CA VAL A 39 7.26 -4.09 -3.65
C VAL A 39 6.61 -5.40 -3.19
N THR A 40 5.29 -5.56 -3.29
CA THR A 40 4.60 -6.81 -2.94
C THR A 40 5.14 -7.99 -3.76
N TYR A 41 5.33 -7.80 -5.07
CA TYR A 41 5.85 -8.80 -5.98
C TYR A 41 7.29 -9.20 -5.62
N LEU A 42 8.18 -8.22 -5.53
CA LEU A 42 9.60 -8.42 -5.22
C LEU A 42 9.80 -9.06 -3.85
N LEU A 43 9.01 -8.68 -2.85
CA LEU A 43 9.07 -9.27 -1.51
C LEU A 43 8.80 -10.79 -1.55
N GLY A 44 7.84 -11.22 -2.38
CA GLY A 44 7.57 -12.63 -2.59
C GLY A 44 8.72 -13.38 -3.23
N GLN A 45 9.30 -12.80 -4.28
CA GLN A 45 10.44 -13.38 -5.00
C GLN A 45 11.67 -13.50 -4.09
N TYR A 46 11.95 -12.44 -3.31
CA TYR A 46 13.09 -12.41 -2.39
C TYR A 46 12.98 -13.46 -1.27
N PHE A 47 11.79 -13.61 -0.68
CA PHE A 47 11.59 -14.53 0.44
C PHE A 47 11.16 -15.95 0.03
N GLY A 48 10.84 -16.17 -1.25
CA GLY A 48 10.23 -17.40 -1.74
C GLY A 48 8.96 -17.77 -0.95
N SER A 49 8.17 -16.78 -0.53
CA SER A 49 7.05 -17.01 0.39
C SER A 49 5.85 -16.10 0.17
N ARG A 50 4.67 -16.70 -0.05
CA ARG A 50 3.40 -15.98 -0.08
C ARG A 50 3.03 -15.37 1.28
N ILE A 51 3.48 -15.97 2.39
CA ILE A 51 3.24 -15.45 3.74
C ILE A 51 3.89 -14.06 3.93
N ALA A 52 5.04 -13.80 3.31
CA ALA A 52 5.66 -12.47 3.35
C ALA A 52 4.76 -11.43 2.66
N LYS A 53 4.16 -11.78 1.51
CA LYS A 53 3.21 -10.91 0.78
C LYS A 53 1.92 -10.65 1.58
N ILE A 54 1.41 -11.65 2.30
CA ILE A 54 0.24 -11.47 3.18
C ILE A 54 0.58 -10.52 4.33
N GLY A 55 1.76 -10.68 4.94
CA GLY A 55 2.26 -9.75 5.96
C GLY A 55 2.35 -8.32 5.41
N PHE A 56 2.89 -8.15 4.21
CA PHE A 56 2.92 -6.87 3.50
C PHE A 56 1.54 -6.26 3.35
N ALA A 57 0.56 -7.02 2.87
CA ALA A 57 -0.80 -6.51 2.68
C ALA A 57 -1.43 -6.02 3.98
N ILE A 58 -1.21 -6.73 5.10
CA ILE A 58 -1.70 -6.31 6.42
C ILE A 58 -1.05 -4.99 6.84
N GLY A 59 0.28 -4.88 6.74
CA GLY A 59 1.00 -3.66 7.08
C GLY A 59 0.57 -2.48 6.23
N TRP A 60 0.49 -2.68 4.91
CA TRP A 60 0.05 -1.66 3.96
C TRP A 60 -1.37 -1.19 4.25
N LEU A 61 -2.32 -2.13 4.39
CA LEU A 61 -3.73 -1.83 4.65
C LEU A 61 -3.91 -1.09 5.98
N SER A 62 -3.17 -1.45 7.02
CA SER A 62 -3.26 -0.77 8.32
C SER A 62 -2.94 0.73 8.22
N ILE A 63 -1.97 1.10 7.38
CA ILE A 63 -1.59 2.50 7.17
C ILE A 63 -2.63 3.22 6.31
N ILE A 64 -3.07 2.61 5.21
CA ILE A 64 -4.06 3.24 4.32
C ILE A 64 -5.37 3.48 5.07
N LEU A 65 -5.85 2.50 5.84
CA LEU A 65 -7.04 2.65 6.66
C LEU A 65 -6.86 3.72 7.73
N ARG A 66 -5.71 3.76 8.41
CA ARG A 66 -5.42 4.83 9.37
C ARG A 66 -5.45 6.22 8.72
N ALA A 67 -4.90 6.36 7.52
CA ALA A 67 -4.90 7.62 6.77
C ALA A 67 -6.28 7.97 6.16
N SER A 68 -7.23 7.04 6.19
CA SER A 68 -8.61 7.22 5.72
C SER A 68 -9.58 7.63 6.83
N LEU A 69 -9.12 7.65 8.07
CA LEU A 69 -9.87 8.10 9.24
C LEU A 69 -9.46 9.54 9.61
N PHE A 70 -10.32 10.21 10.41
CA PHE A 70 -10.02 11.56 10.91
C PHE A 70 -8.72 11.55 11.72
N GLY A 71 -7.80 12.40 11.28
CA GLY A 71 -6.53 12.66 11.95
C GLY A 71 -6.60 13.87 12.88
N ASN A 72 -5.44 14.50 13.06
CA ASN A 72 -5.38 15.77 13.77
C ASN A 72 -6.11 16.85 12.95
N SER A 73 -6.80 17.77 13.62
CA SER A 73 -7.56 18.85 12.96
C SER A 73 -8.64 18.37 11.98
N ASP A 74 -9.21 17.19 12.20
CA ASP A 74 -10.26 16.58 11.36
C ASP A 74 -9.84 16.37 9.89
N GLU A 75 -8.54 16.26 9.63
CA GLU A 75 -8.03 16.00 8.29
C GLU A 75 -8.19 14.53 7.89
N LEU A 76 -8.71 14.31 6.68
CA LEU A 76 -8.79 13.02 6.02
C LEU A 76 -7.72 12.97 4.91
N LEU A 77 -6.60 12.29 5.16
CA LEU A 77 -5.46 12.34 4.23
C LEU A 77 -5.72 11.62 2.91
N VAL A 78 -6.56 10.58 2.91
CA VAL A 78 -6.83 9.74 1.73
C VAL A 78 -8.28 9.86 1.26
N SER A 79 -9.25 9.87 2.17
CA SER A 79 -10.68 9.82 1.81
C SER A 79 -11.30 11.18 1.46
N ASN A 80 -10.53 12.27 1.44
CA ASN A 80 -11.05 13.62 1.12
C ASN A 80 -11.11 13.94 -0.39
N ASN A 81 -10.53 13.12 -1.26
CA ASN A 81 -10.40 13.45 -2.68
C ASN A 81 -10.40 12.20 -3.58
N LEU A 82 -10.47 12.42 -4.89
CA LEU A 82 -10.47 11.34 -5.89
C LEU A 82 -9.18 10.51 -5.87
N ALA A 83 -8.00 11.14 -5.79
CA ALA A 83 -6.73 10.45 -5.84
C ALA A 83 -6.56 9.46 -4.67
N GLY A 84 -6.96 9.85 -3.47
CA GLY A 84 -6.88 8.97 -2.31
C GLY A 84 -7.97 7.89 -2.32
N ASN A 85 -9.18 8.16 -2.83
CA ASN A 85 -10.17 7.11 -3.07
C ASN A 85 -9.69 6.08 -4.12
N LEU A 86 -8.94 6.50 -5.13
CA LEU A 86 -8.27 5.61 -6.07
C LEU A 86 -7.15 4.81 -5.39
N LEU A 87 -6.41 5.40 -4.44
CA LEU A 87 -5.40 4.68 -3.66
C LEU A 87 -6.04 3.56 -2.83
N LEU A 88 -7.14 3.86 -2.14
CA LEU A 88 -7.91 2.87 -1.37
C LEU A 88 -8.38 1.72 -2.26
N THR A 89 -8.98 2.02 -3.41
CA THR A 89 -9.61 1.02 -4.28
C THR A 89 -8.59 0.29 -5.15
N LEU A 90 -7.89 1.00 -6.04
CA LEU A 90 -6.92 0.41 -6.96
C LEU A 90 -5.69 -0.10 -6.22
N GLY A 91 -5.23 0.60 -5.17
CA GLY A 91 -4.11 0.13 -4.34
C GLY A 91 -4.46 -1.18 -3.61
N PHE A 92 -5.68 -1.30 -3.08
CA PHE A 92 -6.11 -2.57 -2.48
C PHE A 92 -6.14 -3.71 -3.51
N LEU A 93 -6.76 -3.49 -4.67
CA LEU A 93 -6.82 -4.49 -5.74
C LEU A 93 -5.42 -4.89 -6.23
N ILE A 94 -4.51 -3.93 -6.42
CA ILE A 94 -3.17 -4.23 -6.93
C ILE A 94 -2.33 -5.00 -5.91
N VAL A 95 -2.49 -4.73 -4.61
CA VAL A 95 -1.82 -5.49 -3.55
C VAL A 95 -2.36 -6.92 -3.51
N LEU A 96 -3.67 -7.13 -3.65
CA LEU A 96 -4.26 -8.48 -3.77
C LEU A 96 -3.71 -9.24 -4.99
N ILE A 97 -3.61 -8.57 -6.15
CA ILE A 97 -2.99 -9.13 -7.35
C ILE A 97 -1.51 -9.48 -7.08
N GLY A 98 -0.78 -8.62 -6.36
CA GLY A 98 0.60 -8.85 -5.95
C GLY A 98 0.77 -10.11 -5.09
N ILE A 99 -0.14 -10.36 -4.15
CA ILE A 99 -0.18 -11.59 -3.34
C ILE A 99 -0.42 -12.82 -4.22
N GLY A 100 -1.36 -12.73 -5.16
CA GLY A 100 -1.72 -13.81 -6.09
C GLY A 100 -0.63 -14.13 -7.11
N ALA A 101 0.21 -13.16 -7.46
CA ALA A 101 1.33 -13.34 -8.36
C ALA A 101 2.25 -14.47 -7.89
N ARG A 102 2.91 -15.13 -8.85
CA ARG A 102 3.86 -16.21 -8.57
C ARG A 102 4.92 -15.78 -7.58
N VAL A 103 5.40 -16.75 -6.82
CA VAL A 103 6.46 -16.64 -5.83
C VAL A 103 7.69 -17.28 -6.42
#